data_AF-A0A2S7XSS2-F1
#
_entry.id   AF-A0A2S7XSS2-F1
#
_cell.length_a   1.000
_cell.length_b   1.000
_cell.length_c   1.000
_cell.angle_alpha   90.00
_cell.angle_beta   90.00
_cell.angle_gamma   90.00
#
_symmetry.space_group_name_H-M   'P 1'
#
loop_
_entity.id
_entity.type
_entity.pdbx_description
1 polymer ?
#
loop_
_entity_poly.entity_id
_entity_poly.type
_entity_poly.pdbx_seq_one_letter_code
_entity_poly.pdbx_strand_id
1 'polypeptide(L)'
;MKVDMLNIPFDEASFTLLIANHVMEIVSDDAQALREIHRVLKPGGFAILQTPFSARLDNTWEDAGIDSDEARLESLRAGGSCSSLWPGYFRAIHCCGF
;
A
#
# COMPACT_ATOMS: atom_id res chain seq x y z
N MET A 1 -14.08 5.74 11.30
CA MET A 1 -12.72 6.16 11.68
C MET A 1 -11.93 6.36 10.39
N LYS A 2 -11.22 7.48 10.26
CA LYS A 2 -10.33 7.74 9.12
C LYS A 2 -8.89 7.54 9.61
N VAL A 3 -8.07 6.85 8.82
CA VAL A 3 -6.67 6.56 9.15
C VAL A 3 -5.82 7.01 7.97
N ASP A 4 -4.71 7.68 8.28
CA ASP A 4 -3.65 7.99 7.33
C ASP A 4 -2.59 6.88 7.41
N MET A 5 -2.23 6.29 6.27
CA MET A 5 -1.26 5.20 6.22
C MET A 5 0.18 5.68 6.48
N LEU A 6 0.44 6.97 6.23
CA LEU A 6 1.75 7.59 6.51
C LEU A 6 1.93 7.95 7.98
N ASN A 7 0.85 7.93 8.75
CA ASN A 7 0.79 8.26 10.17
C ASN A 7 -0.35 7.48 10.86
N ILE A 8 -0.10 6.20 11.15
CA ILE A 8 -1.11 5.31 11.70
C ILE A 8 -1.30 5.63 13.19
N PRO A 9 -2.49 6.07 13.65
CA PRO A 9 -2.71 6.60 15.00
C PRO A 9 -2.91 5.48 16.04
N PHE A 10 -2.02 4.49 16.04
CA PHE A 10 -1.97 3.39 16.99
C PHE A 10 -0.55 3.22 17.51
N ASP A 11 -0.42 2.70 18.72
CA ASP A 11 0.87 2.45 19.36
C ASP A 11 1.65 1.35 18.63
N GLU A 12 2.95 1.25 18.91
CA GLU A 12 3.74 0.14 18.39
C GLU A 12 3.15 -1.21 18.82
N ALA A 13 3.35 -2.25 18.01
CA ALA A 13 2.95 -3.61 18.35
C ALA A 13 1.47 -3.75 18.80
N SER A 14 0.58 -2.95 18.21
CA SER A 14 -0.85 -2.96 18.51
C SER A 14 -1.59 -4.14 17.87
N PHE A 15 -1.17 -4.59 16.69
CA PHE A 15 -1.91 -5.55 15.87
C PHE A 15 -1.13 -6.84 15.63
N THR A 16 -1.84 -7.97 15.54
CA THR A 16 -1.28 -9.25 15.09
C THR A 16 -1.49 -9.48 13.59
N LEU A 17 -2.50 -8.82 13.01
CA LEU A 17 -2.85 -8.91 11.59
C LEU A 17 -3.26 -7.52 11.09
N LEU A 18 -2.69 -7.10 9.96
CA LEU A 18 -3.07 -5.92 9.21
C LEU A 18 -3.43 -6.33 7.78
N ILE A 19 -4.52 -5.78 7.24
CA ILE A 19 -4.92 -6.00 5.85
C ILE A 19 -5.04 -4.63 5.19
N ALA A 20 -4.28 -4.40 4.12
CA ALA A 20 -4.39 -3.24 3.27
C ALA A 20 -4.81 -3.71 1.87
N ASN A 21 -6.07 -3.50 1.52
CA ASN A 21 -6.63 -3.90 0.23
C ASN A 21 -6.73 -2.70 -0.70
N HIS A 22 -5.96 -2.71 -1.79
CA HIS A 22 -5.98 -1.65 -2.79
C HIS A 22 -5.71 -0.23 -2.24
N VAL A 23 -4.88 -0.14 -1.19
CA VAL A 23 -4.51 1.13 -0.54
C VAL A 23 -3.10 1.57 -0.93
N MET A 24 -2.15 0.64 -1.04
CA MET A 24 -0.75 0.99 -1.24
C MET A 24 -0.53 1.71 -2.58
N GLU A 25 -1.31 1.37 -3.61
CA GLU A 25 -1.14 1.93 -4.94
C GLU A 25 -1.40 3.44 -5.06
N ILE A 26 -2.09 4.02 -4.07
CA ILE A 26 -2.44 5.45 -4.01
C ILE A 26 -1.68 6.19 -2.89
N VAL A 27 -0.85 5.50 -2.11
CA VAL A 27 0.00 6.12 -1.09
C VAL A 27 1.13 6.89 -1.78
N SER A 28 1.45 8.07 -1.28
CA SER A 28 2.50 8.93 -1.87
C SER A 28 3.94 8.55 -1.47
N ASP A 29 4.10 7.81 -0.36
CA ASP A 29 5.39 7.29 0.11
C ASP A 29 5.21 5.88 0.70
N ASP A 30 5.42 4.87 -0.15
CA ASP A 30 5.29 3.46 0.23
C ASP A 30 6.27 3.06 1.32
N ALA A 31 7.48 3.62 1.32
CA ALA A 31 8.49 3.27 2.31
C ALA A 31 8.05 3.75 3.70
N GLN A 32 7.44 4.92 3.80
CA GLN A 32 6.87 5.43 5.03
C GLN A 32 5.66 4.61 5.48
N ALA A 33 4.73 4.27 4.57
CA ALA A 33 3.60 3.41 4.91
C ALA A 33 4.05 2.02 5.40
N LEU A 34 5.06 1.42 4.76
CA LEU A 34 5.62 0.14 5.19
C LEU A 34 6.29 0.24 6.58
N ARG A 35 6.96 1.35 6.89
CA ARG A 35 7.51 1.62 8.23
C ARG A 35 6.40 1.68 9.28
N GLU A 36 5.31 2.39 8.99
CA GLU A 36 4.16 2.50 9.89
C GLU A 36 3.45 1.15 10.08
N ILE A 37 3.22 0.39 9.00
CA ILE A 37 2.67 -0.98 9.06
C ILE A 37 3.54 -1.86 9.97
N HIS A 38 4.86 -1.83 9.77
CA HIS A 38 5.79 -2.60 10.58
C HIS A 38 5.74 -2.18 12.05
N ARG A 39 5.73 -0.87 12.34
CA ARG A 39 5.68 -0.33 13.70
C ARG A 39 4.44 -0.81 14.47
N VAL A 40 3.27 -0.79 13.84
CA VAL A 40 2.02 -1.16 14.52
C VAL A 40 1.79 -2.67 14.59
N LEU A 41 2.57 -3.48 13.85
CA LEU A 41 2.53 -4.94 13.95
C LEU A 41 3.38 -5.45 15.12
N LYS A 42 2.83 -6.41 15.86
CA LYS A 42 3.59 -7.17 16.86
C LYS A 42 4.71 -7.97 16.20
N PRO A 43 5.81 -8.27 16.90
CA PRO A 43 6.74 -9.31 16.46
C PRO A 43 6.00 -10.62 16.15
N GLY A 44 6.24 -11.21 14.99
CA GLY A 44 5.51 -12.37 14.46
C GLY A 44 4.12 -12.06 13.90
N GLY A 45 3.70 -10.80 13.85
CA GLY A 45 2.48 -10.35 13.20
C GLY A 45 2.57 -10.41 11.67
N PHE A 46 1.40 -10.34 11.02
CA PHE A 46 1.27 -10.43 9.57
C PHE A 46 0.65 -9.18 8.97
N ALA A 47 1.18 -8.73 7.84
CA ALA A 47 0.50 -7.77 6.96
C ALA A 47 0.15 -8.43 5.62
N ILE A 48 -1.10 -8.32 5.19
CA ILE A 48 -1.56 -8.71 3.84
C ILE A 48 -1.78 -7.42 3.06
N LEU A 49 -0.90 -7.16 2.08
CA LEU A 49 -0.97 -5.99 1.21
C LEU A 49 -1.38 -6.44 -0.19
N GLN A 50 -2.58 -6.06 -0.62
CA GLN A 50 -3.08 -6.40 -1.96
C GLN A 50 -2.94 -5.18 -2.84
N THR A 51 -2.16 -5.31 -3.91
CA THR A 51 -1.96 -4.27 -4.91
C THR A 51 -2.24 -4.79 -6.32
N PRO A 52 -2.48 -3.88 -7.28
CA PRO A 52 -2.56 -4.21 -8.70
C PRO A 52 -1.24 -4.82 -9.19
N PHE A 53 -1.33 -5.98 -9.83
CA PHE A 53 -0.18 -6.75 -10.29
C PHE A 53 -0.18 -6.93 -11.80
N SER A 54 1.00 -6.78 -12.42
CA SER A 54 1.23 -7.14 -13.81
C SER A 54 2.52 -7.93 -13.97
N ALA A 55 2.41 -9.18 -14.41
CA ALA A 55 3.56 -10.05 -14.72
C ALA A 55 4.40 -9.58 -15.92
N ARG A 56 3.97 -8.50 -16.61
CA ARG A 56 4.67 -7.92 -17.76
C ARG A 56 5.62 -6.80 -17.37
N LEU A 57 5.63 -6.38 -16.11
CA LEU A 57 6.47 -5.31 -15.62
C LEU A 57 7.69 -5.90 -14.92
N ASP A 58 8.88 -5.34 -15.22
CA ASP A 58 10.11 -5.65 -14.49
C ASP A 58 10.29 -4.74 -13.25
N ASN A 59 9.70 -3.54 -13.28
CA ASN A 59 9.77 -2.53 -12.24
C ASN A 59 8.37 -1.96 -11.95
N THR A 60 8.19 -1.33 -10.78
CA THR A 60 6.96 -0.60 -10.47
C THR A 60 6.72 0.49 -11.51
N TRP A 61 5.51 0.50 -12.05
CA TRP A 61 5.03 1.56 -12.92
C TRP A 61 4.17 2.51 -12.10
N GLU A 62 4.40 3.82 -12.25
CA GLU A 62 3.68 4.87 -11.54
C GLU A 62 3.32 5.98 -12.53
N ASP A 63 2.10 6.51 -12.42
CA ASP A 63 1.65 7.68 -13.17
C ASP A 63 1.62 8.92 -12.29
N ALA A 64 2.64 9.77 -12.45
CA ALA A 64 2.75 11.03 -11.72
C ALA A 64 1.65 12.04 -12.07
N GLY A 65 0.87 11.83 -13.14
CA GLY A 65 -0.28 12.67 -13.50
C GLY A 65 -1.52 12.39 -12.66
N ILE A 66 -1.54 11.32 -11.86
CA ILE A 66 -2.67 10.92 -11.01
C ILE A 66 -2.36 11.27 -9.54
N ASP A 67 -2.21 12.56 -9.26
CA ASP A 67 -1.84 13.09 -7.93
C ASP A 67 -3.04 13.70 -7.17
N SER A 68 -4.10 14.09 -7.87
CA SER A 68 -5.31 14.72 -7.33
C SER A 68 -6.52 13.80 -7.36
N ASP A 69 -7.54 14.12 -6.57
CA ASP A 69 -8.81 13.38 -6.59
C ASP A 69 -9.51 13.53 -7.94
N GLU A 70 -9.40 14.70 -8.57
CA GLU A 70 -9.92 14.98 -9.91
C GLU A 70 -9.25 14.10 -10.96
N ALA A 71 -7.90 14.01 -10.97
CA ALA A 71 -7.16 13.16 -11.89
C ALA A 71 -7.48 11.68 -11.69
N ARG A 72 -7.65 11.24 -10.43
CA ARG A 72 -8.11 9.88 -10.10
C ARG A 72 -9.49 9.60 -10.68
N LEU A 73 -10.44 10.52 -10.48
CA LEU A 73 -11.80 10.40 -11.02
C LEU A 73 -11.82 10.37 -12.55
N GLU A 74 -10.97 11.16 -13.20
CA GLU A 74 -10.85 11.16 -14.66
C GLU A 74 -10.25 9.85 -15.18
N SER A 75 -9.19 9.35 -14.55
CA SER A 75 -8.62 8.02 -14.85
C SER A 75 -9.67 6.92 -14.72
N LEU A 76 -10.45 6.92 -13.63
CA LEU A 76 -11.56 5.98 -13.41
C LEU A 76 -12.62 6.06 -14.51
N ARG A 77 -12.99 7.28 -14.94
CA ARG A 77 -13.94 7.48 -16.05
C ARG A 77 -13.39 6.99 -17.39
N ALA A 78 -12.09 7.09 -17.60
CA ALA A 78 -11.40 6.58 -18.78
C ALA A 78 -11.16 5.06 -18.74
N GLY A 79 -11.60 4.36 -17.68
CA GLY A 79 -11.40 2.93 -17.49
C GLY A 79 -10.03 2.54 -16.90
N GLY A 80 -9.24 3.52 -16.49
CA GLY A 80 -8.07 3.32 -15.63
C GLY A 80 -8.50 2.98 -14.20
N SER A 81 -7.67 2.27 -13.46
CA SER A 81 -8.00 1.86 -12.08
C SER A 81 -6.90 2.13 -11.06
N CYS A 82 -5.69 2.50 -11.49
CA CYS A 82 -4.50 2.47 -10.64
C CYS A 82 -3.56 3.63 -10.98
N SER A 83 -3.04 4.30 -9.95
CA SER A 83 -1.90 5.23 -10.07
C SER A 83 -0.56 4.50 -10.07
N SER A 84 -0.51 3.26 -9.58
CA SER A 84 0.69 2.41 -9.65
C SER A 84 0.37 0.93 -9.89
N LEU A 85 1.28 0.23 -10.56
CA LEU A 85 1.24 -1.19 -10.86
C LEU A 85 2.56 -1.82 -10.44
N TRP A 86 2.49 -2.88 -9.64
CA TRP A 86 3.67 -3.49 -9.05
C TRP A 86 4.04 -4.78 -9.80
N PRO A 87 5.34 -5.05 -10.03
CA PRO A 87 5.82 -6.27 -10.69
C PRO A 87 5.75 -7.51 -9.78
N GLY A 88 5.20 -7.38 -8.57
CA GLY A 88 4.95 -8.50 -7.66
C GLY A 88 4.83 -8.07 -6.20
N TYR A 89 3.61 -7.91 -5.70
CA TYR A 89 3.34 -7.73 -4.26
C TYR A 89 2.11 -8.55 -3.84
N PHE A 90 2.25 -9.87 -3.83
CA PHE A 90 1.41 -10.73 -3.01
C PHE A 90 2.32 -11.39 -1.99
N ARG A 91 2.64 -10.66 -0.93
CA ARG A 91 3.46 -11.20 0.16
C ARG A 91 2.82 -10.83 1.49
N ALA A 92 2.52 -11.85 2.29
CA ALA A 92 2.33 -11.66 3.71
C ALA A 92 3.67 -11.18 4.26
N ILE A 93 3.76 -9.92 4.71
CA ILE A 93 4.93 -9.47 5.47
C ILE A 93 4.84 -10.22 6.80
N HIS A 94 5.72 -11.19 7.00
CA HIS A 94 5.90 -11.82 8.29
C HIS A 94 6.91 -10.97 9.05
N CYS A 95 6.52 -10.38 10.17
CA CYS A 95 7.43 -9.69 11.08
C CYS A 95 8.35 -10.71 11.78
N CYS A 96 9.26 -11.32 11.03
CA CYS A 96 10.43 -12.03 11.55
C CYS A 96 11.64 -11.60 10.70
N GLY A 97 12.18 -10.42 11.01
CA GLY A 97 13.48 -9.94 10.53
C GLY A 97 13.44 -9.25 9.17
N PHE A 98 13.45 -7.91 9.19
CA PHE A 98 14.30 -7.16 8.27
C PHE A 98 15.76 -7.29 8.72
#